data_AF-A0ABD0R5F2-F1
#
_entry.id   AF-A0ABD0R5F2-F1
#
_cell.length_a   1.000
_cell.length_b   1.000
_cell.length_c   1.000
_cell.angle_alpha   90.00
_cell.angle_beta   90.00
_cell.angle_gamma   90.00
#
_symmetry.space_group_name_H-M   'P 1'
#
loop_
_entity.id
_entity.type
_entity.pdbx_description
1 polymer ?
#
loop_
_entity_poly.entity_id
_entity_poly.type
_entity_poly.pdbx_seq_one_letter_code
_entity_poly.pdbx_strand_id
1 'polypeptide(L)' 'AVDMEITWFNETSCICTYKNREMTRGIDYEGRASLFIHDLRRGNVSLRVADFRQSDLGVYTCQ' A
#
# COMPACT_ATOMS: atom_id res chain seq x y z
N ALA A 1 -6.47 20.90 -7.98
CA ALA A 1 -6.03 20.07 -6.84
C ALA A 1 -5.06 19.04 -7.39
N VAL A 2 -3.94 18.78 -6.74
CA VAL A 2 -3.05 17.68 -7.15
C VAL A 2 -3.76 16.39 -6.76
N ASP A 3 -3.93 15.47 -7.71
CA ASP A 3 -4.48 14.16 -7.41
C ASP A 3 -3.49 13.38 -6.54
N MET A 4 -3.99 12.84 -5.43
CA MET A 4 -3.18 12.03 -4.52
C MET A 4 -2.90 10.68 -5.17
N GLU A 5 -1.62 10.40 -5.38
CA GLU A 5 -1.11 9.11 -5.81
C GLU A 5 -0.17 8.59 -4.72
N ILE A 6 -0.41 7.36 -4.28
CA ILE A 6 0.39 6.70 -3.24
C ILE A 6 0.74 5.32 -3.77
N THR A 7 2.01 4.95 -3.70
CA THR A 7 2.45 3.58 -3.98
C THR A 7 3.30 3.07 -2.84
N TRP A 8 2.95 1.88 -2.36
CA TRP A 8 3.77 1.11 -1.43
C TRP A 8 4.46 -0.03 -2.17
N PHE A 9 5.75 -0.19 -1.89
CA PHE A 9 6.58 -1.28 -2.38
C PHE A 9 7.50 -1.78 -1.27
N ASN A 10 7.87 -3.05 -1.33
CA ASN A 10 9.03 -3.57 -0.62
C ASN A 10 10.18 -3.73 -1.62
N GLU A 11 11.28 -4.35 -1.18
CA GLU A 11 12.46 -4.59 -2.01
C GLU A 11 12.18 -5.46 -3.25
N THR A 12 11.13 -6.27 -3.24
CA THR A 12 10.89 -7.31 -4.25
C THR A 12 9.66 -7.06 -5.12
N SER A 13 8.67 -6.32 -4.63
CA SER A 13 7.32 -6.29 -5.20
C SER A 13 6.62 -4.95 -4.95
N CYS A 14 5.79 -4.55 -5.92
CA CYS A 14 4.77 -3.53 -5.68
C CYS A 14 3.68 -4.13 -4.79
N ILE A 15 3.38 -3.50 -3.66
CA ILE A 15 2.40 -3.99 -2.68
C ILE A 15 1.02 -3.48 -3.05
N CYS A 16 0.89 -2.17 -3.21
CA CYS A 16 -0.36 -1.55 -3.63
C CYS A 16 -0.14 -0.11 -4.14
N THR A 17 -1.04 0.31 -5.01
CA THR A 17 -1.15 1.69 -5.49
C THR A 17 -2.55 2.22 -5.20
N TYR A 18 -2.64 3.43 -4.69
CA TYR A 18 -3.87 4.20 -4.58
C TYR A 18 -3.78 5.40 -5.52
N LYS A 19 -4.68 5.45 -6.50
CA LYS A 19 -4.75 6.49 -7.53
C LYS A 19 -6.19 6.66 -7.96
N ASN A 20 -6.60 7.89 -8.27
CA ASN A 20 -7.97 8.17 -8.74
C ASN A 20 -9.08 7.64 -7.81
N ARG A 21 -8.79 7.56 -6.49
CA ARG A 21 -9.67 6.98 -5.45
C ARG A 21 -9.91 5.47 -5.55
N GLU A 22 -9.09 4.78 -6.34
CA GLU A 22 -9.10 3.33 -6.46
C GLU A 22 -7.80 2.75 -5.90
N MET A 23 -7.88 1.53 -5.36
CA MET A 23 -6.74 0.81 -4.82
C MET A 23 -6.49 -0.47 -5.62
N THR A 24 -5.33 -0.58 -6.22
CA THR A 24 -4.83 -1.79 -6.88
C THR A 24 -3.78 -2.46 -5.99
N ARG A 25 -3.77 -3.79 -5.95
CA ARG A 25 -2.82 -4.58 -5.14
C ARG A 25 -1.88 -5.35 -6.05
N GLY A 26 -0.65 -5.56 -5.60
CA GLY A 26 0.24 -6.53 -6.21
C GLY A 26 -0.27 -7.94 -5.98
N ILE A 27 0.11 -8.86 -6.87
CA ILE A 27 -0.36 -10.25 -6.91
C ILE A 27 -0.12 -10.94 -5.56
N ASP A 28 1.07 -10.80 -4.98
CA ASP A 28 1.43 -11.45 -3.70
C ASP A 28 0.70 -10.88 -2.47
N TYR A 29 0.08 -9.72 -2.65
CA TYR A 29 -0.56 -8.91 -1.62
C TYR A 29 -2.07 -8.77 -1.80
N GLU A 30 -2.64 -9.46 -2.79
CA GLU A 30 -4.08 -9.49 -3.03
C GLU A 30 -4.80 -10.06 -1.81
N GLY A 31 -5.87 -9.38 -1.36
CA GLY A 31 -6.59 -9.71 -0.12
C GLY A 31 -5.83 -9.45 1.19
N ARG A 32 -4.52 -9.16 1.14
CA ARG A 32 -3.65 -9.01 2.32
C ARG A 32 -3.26 -7.56 2.59
N ALA A 33 -3.04 -6.77 1.54
CA ALA A 33 -2.70 -5.35 1.68
C ALA A 33 -3.93 -4.43 1.75
N SER A 34 -3.87 -3.40 2.58
CA SER A 34 -4.90 -2.36 2.67
C SER A 34 -4.32 -1.05 3.18
N LEU A 35 -4.87 0.07 2.70
CA LEU A 35 -4.62 1.41 3.24
C LEU A 35 -5.80 1.86 4.10
N PHE A 36 -5.53 2.76 5.04
CA PHE A 36 -6.56 3.46 5.80
C PHE A 36 -7.13 4.62 4.97
N ILE A 37 -7.92 4.30 3.94
CA ILE A 37 -8.39 5.25 2.91
C ILE A 37 -9.03 6.51 3.52
N HIS A 38 -9.80 6.37 4.60
CA HIS A 38 -10.46 7.49 5.28
C HIS A 38 -9.47 8.46 5.96
N ASP A 39 -8.29 8.00 6.38
CA ASP A 39 -7.29 8.82 7.04
C ASP A 39 -6.25 9.40 6.07
N LEU A 40 -6.26 9.02 4.78
CA LEU A 40 -5.37 9.59 3.76
C LEU A 40 -5.48 11.12 3.70
N ARG A 41 -6.70 11.66 3.81
CA ARG A 41 -6.96 13.11 3.81
C ARG A 41 -6.37 13.82 5.03
N ARG A 42 -6.03 13.08 6.08
CA ARG A 42 -5.40 13.58 7.31
C ARG A 42 -3.88 13.40 7.28
N GLY A 43 -3.33 12.92 6.15
CA GLY A 43 -1.91 12.65 5.98
C GLY A 43 -1.46 11.29 6.50
N ASN A 44 -2.37 10.41 6.90
CA ASN A 44 -2.01 9.06 7.34
C ASN A 44 -1.92 8.12 6.12
N VAL A 45 -0.70 7.71 5.78
CA VAL A 45 -0.43 6.83 4.63
C VAL A 45 -0.06 5.42 5.10
N SER A 46 -0.55 5.01 6.27
CA SER A 46 -0.22 3.71 6.85
C SER A 46 -0.67 2.53 5.97
N LEU A 47 0.22 1.57 5.79
CA LEU A 47 -0.04 0.28 5.15
C LEU A 47 -0.36 -0.77 6.21
N ARG A 48 -1.38 -1.59 5.95
CA ARG A 48 -1.65 -2.82 6.70
C ARG A 48 -1.46 -4.03 5.78
N VAL A 49 -0.60 -4.95 6.20
CA VAL A 49 -0.40 -6.28 5.59
C VAL A 49 -0.94 -7.33 6.55
N ALA A 50 -1.96 -8.07 6.14
CA ALA A 50 -2.54 -9.19 6.88
C ALA A 50 -1.92 -10.54 6.45
N ASP A 51 -2.11 -11.58 7.27
CA ASP A 51 -1.54 -12.92 7.03
C ASP A 51 -0.03 -12.84 6.78
N PHE A 52 0.72 -12.28 7.74
CA PHE A 52 2.16 -12.00 7.55
C PHE A 52 2.97 -13.26 7.26
N ARG A 53 3.85 -13.19 6.27
CA ARG A 53 4.71 -14.28 5.77
C ARG A 53 6.17 -13.91 5.90
N GLN A 54 7.05 -14.91 5.92
CA GLN A 54 8.49 -14.69 5.95
C GLN A 54 8.99 -13.85 4.76
N SER A 55 8.36 -13.96 3.60
CA SER A 55 8.64 -13.16 2.40
C SER A 55 8.31 -11.67 2.55
N ASP A 56 7.51 -11.31 3.54
CA ASP A 56 7.11 -9.91 3.79
C ASP A 56 8.14 -9.18 4.68
N LEU A 57 9.16 -9.88 5.20
CA LEU A 57 10.25 -9.23 5.94
C LEU A 57 11.07 -8.36 4.99
N GLY A 58 11.42 -7.14 5.42
CA GLY A 58 12.29 -6.26 4.66
C GLY A 58 11.93 -4.79 4.83
N VAL A 59 12.56 -3.95 4.00
CA VAL A 59 12.28 -2.52 3.97
C VAL A 59 11.07 -2.22 3.08
N TYR A 60 10.18 -1.37 3.60
CA TYR A 60 9.01 -0.87 2.90
C TYR A 60 9.21 0.60 2.59
N THR A 61 8.84 1.01 1.38
CA THR A 61 8.92 2.39 0.93
C THR A 61 7.54 2.85 0.46
N CYS A 62 7.20 4.08 0.83
CA CYS A 62 6.04 4.81 0.34
C CYS A 62 6.52 5.91 -0.59
N GLN A 63 5.87 6.04 -1.75
CA GLN A 63 6.08 7.14 -2.70
C GLN A 63 4.75 7.79 -3.05
#